data_AF-A0A4Q3LUX6-F1
#
_entry.id   AF-A0A4Q3LUX6-F1
#
_cell.length_a   1.000
_cell.length_b   1.000
_cell.length_c   1.000
_cell.angle_alpha   90.00
_cell.angle_beta   90.00
_cell.angle_gamma   90.00
#
_symmetry.space_group_name_H-M   'P 1'
#
loop_
_entity.id
_entity.type
_entity.pdbx_description
1 polymer ?
#
loop_
_entity_poly.entity_id
_entity_poly.type
_entity_poly.pdbx_seq_one_letter_code
_entity_poly.pdbx_strand_id
1 'polypeptide(L)'
;MDKNQTSRADVVTPLHPVRPASATAAPAAVARRGVSYPRPIVSRRSMLREDRHPNSLTAPPVHRGSMPARPWRGFWNGVGTATLMRLTGRNKEVARQTEQPQQPWQAAAKQRRAVFLALTVASSALATTLFAGVQPNYDSAWLEYGQLALFAMLSTWVVTGFLTAMMGFWVMLQGDEQSLSARSVDGKDLSPDARTAIIMPICNEDVATVFAGLRATCESVAATGKGKTFDVFVLSDSYDPEIAAAERAAWEELRSALASSPKQPQVEVYYRLRARRTHRKAGNVADFCRRWGKDYKYMVVLDADSVMSGDCIVSMAKLMEANPQAGIIQTATQAIGHVTLHARAQQFASRVTGRLFTLGMQYWQLGESHYWGHNAIIRVKPFMEHCALAPIKGTGGMSGGIMSHDFVEAALMRRAGYHVWLCADL
;
A
#
# COMPACT_ATOMS: atom_id res chain seq x y z
N MET A 1 48.61 -32.35 -35.11
CA MET A 1 47.81 -32.31 -36.35
C MET A 1 46.86 -31.13 -36.18
N ASP A 2 47.13 -29.97 -36.78
CA ASP A 2 47.10 -29.65 -38.23
C ASP A 2 45.68 -29.69 -38.79
N LYS A 3 45.15 -28.66 -39.47
CA LYS A 3 45.65 -27.30 -39.85
C LYS A 3 44.40 -26.36 -39.92
N ASN A 4 44.50 -25.04 -39.72
CA ASN A 4 44.75 -23.99 -40.75
C ASN A 4 44.06 -24.25 -42.11
N GLN A 5 43.49 -23.29 -42.86
CA GLN A 5 43.39 -21.81 -42.79
C GLN A 5 42.17 -21.38 -43.69
N THR A 6 41.79 -20.13 -44.03
CA THR A 6 42.46 -18.81 -44.04
C THR A 6 41.43 -17.64 -44.03
N SER A 7 41.76 -16.54 -43.32
CA SER A 7 41.59 -15.11 -43.67
C SER A 7 40.52 -14.60 -44.66
N ARG A 8 39.83 -13.50 -44.28
CA ARG A 8 40.03 -12.22 -45.01
C ARG A 8 39.83 -10.96 -44.16
N ALA A 9 40.84 -10.10 -44.21
CA ALA A 9 40.79 -8.67 -43.85
C ALA A 9 40.09 -7.88 -44.99
N ASP A 10 39.85 -6.57 -44.95
CA ASP A 10 40.33 -5.49 -44.05
C ASP A 10 39.39 -4.27 -44.14
N VAL A 11 39.60 -3.26 -43.29
CA VAL A 11 39.62 -1.80 -43.60
C VAL A 11 39.54 -1.00 -42.28
N VAL A 12 40.58 -0.20 -42.03
CA VAL A 12 40.62 0.83 -40.99
C VAL A 12 40.93 2.17 -41.65
N THR A 13 40.32 3.26 -41.21
CA THR A 13 40.72 4.62 -41.61
C THR A 13 40.52 5.59 -40.43
N PRO A 14 41.54 6.35 -40.00
CA PRO A 14 41.47 7.17 -38.78
C PRO A 14 41.11 8.64 -39.05
N LEU A 15 40.43 9.30 -38.10
CA LEU A 15 40.29 10.77 -38.09
C LEU A 15 40.45 11.36 -36.67
N HIS A 16 41.58 12.05 -36.50
CA HIS A 16 41.98 13.14 -35.58
C HIS A 16 41.42 13.29 -34.14
N PRO A 17 42.30 13.65 -33.16
CA PRO A 17 41.91 13.97 -31.80
C PRO A 17 41.36 15.41 -31.66
N VAL A 18 40.26 15.57 -30.93
CA VAL A 18 39.71 16.89 -30.55
C VAL A 18 40.42 17.40 -29.29
N ARG A 19 41.05 18.57 -29.37
CA ARG A 19 41.62 19.27 -28.20
C ARG A 19 40.49 19.84 -27.30
N PRO A 20 40.69 19.91 -25.97
CA PRO A 20 39.75 20.60 -25.08
C PRO A 20 39.75 22.11 -25.38
N ALA A 21 38.57 22.70 -25.57
CA ALA A 21 38.39 24.13 -25.75
C ALA A 21 38.37 24.86 -24.40
N SER A 22 38.87 26.11 -24.39
CA SER A 22 39.02 26.94 -23.19
C SER A 22 37.70 27.39 -22.58
N ALA A 23 37.67 27.51 -21.25
CA ALA A 23 36.59 28.18 -20.54
C ALA A 23 36.58 29.69 -20.88
N THR A 24 35.40 30.21 -21.21
CA THR A 24 35.05 31.64 -21.26
C THR A 24 33.72 31.85 -20.54
N ALA A 25 33.49 33.05 -20.02
CA ALA A 25 32.44 33.31 -19.03
C ALA A 25 31.49 34.45 -19.42
N ALA A 26 30.30 34.46 -18.78
CA ALA A 26 29.31 35.53 -18.80
C ALA A 26 28.55 35.71 -20.16
N PRO A 27 27.40 36.41 -20.21
CA PRO A 27 26.71 37.15 -19.14
C PRO A 27 25.41 36.51 -18.61
N ALA A 28 24.91 37.05 -17.50
CA ALA A 28 23.70 36.58 -16.84
C ALA A 28 22.41 37.09 -17.52
N ALA A 29 21.42 36.21 -17.65
CA ALA A 29 20.07 36.58 -18.08
C ALA A 29 19.25 37.19 -16.92
N VAL A 30 18.46 38.23 -17.23
CA VAL A 30 17.76 39.05 -16.23
C VAL A 30 16.63 38.28 -15.53
N ALA A 31 16.71 38.17 -14.21
CA ALA A 31 15.65 37.61 -13.39
C ALA A 31 14.43 38.56 -13.32
N ARG A 32 13.26 38.09 -13.78
CA ARG A 32 11.98 38.80 -13.53
C ARG A 32 11.65 38.74 -12.03
N ARG A 33 11.55 39.91 -11.38
CA ARG A 33 11.04 40.03 -10.00
C ARG A 33 9.59 39.52 -9.94
N GLY A 34 9.25 38.73 -8.92
CA GLY A 34 7.86 38.46 -8.54
C GLY A 34 7.53 37.04 -8.06
N VAL A 35 8.24 36.00 -8.50
CA VAL A 35 7.86 34.61 -8.18
C VAL A 35 8.68 34.04 -7.01
N SER A 36 8.02 33.92 -5.85
CA SER A 36 8.56 33.26 -4.66
C SER A 36 8.43 31.73 -4.77
N TYR A 37 9.36 31.07 -5.45
CA TYR A 37 9.48 29.62 -5.35
C TYR A 37 9.91 29.22 -3.92
N PRO A 38 9.30 28.19 -3.30
CA PRO A 38 9.79 27.66 -2.04
C PRO A 38 11.23 27.16 -2.23
N ARG A 39 12.13 27.54 -1.33
CA ARG A 39 13.53 27.08 -1.37
C ARG A 39 13.56 25.54 -1.36
N PRO A 40 14.37 24.89 -2.21
CA PRO A 40 14.63 23.45 -2.09
C PRO A 40 15.06 23.12 -0.65
N ILE A 41 14.41 22.12 -0.05
CA ILE A 41 14.79 21.67 1.30
C ILE A 41 16.11 20.91 1.15
N VAL A 42 17.22 21.63 1.38
CA VAL A 42 18.56 21.04 1.36
C VAL A 42 18.62 19.94 2.41
N SER A 43 18.61 18.69 1.97
CA SER A 43 18.70 17.53 2.84
C SER A 43 20.04 17.54 3.57
N ARG A 44 20.01 17.88 4.86
CA ARG A 44 21.16 17.73 5.76
C ARG A 44 21.35 16.23 6.10
N ARG A 45 21.72 15.41 5.11
CA ARG A 45 22.38 14.12 5.37
C ARG A 45 23.62 14.42 6.22
N SER A 46 23.64 13.96 7.47
CA SER A 46 24.80 14.12 8.35
C SER A 46 25.98 13.32 7.79
N MET A 47 27.13 13.98 7.63
CA MET A 47 28.41 13.31 7.35
C MET A 47 29.03 12.70 8.63
N LEU A 48 28.51 13.06 9.81
CA LEU A 48 28.98 12.56 11.10
C LEU A 48 28.30 11.23 11.45
N ARG A 49 29.11 10.19 11.58
CA ARG A 49 28.75 8.82 11.94
C ARG A 49 28.77 8.68 13.46
N GLU A 50 27.68 9.06 14.14
CA GLU A 50 27.60 8.92 15.61
C GLU A 50 27.44 7.46 16.05
N ASP A 51 28.35 6.98 16.90
CA ASP A 51 28.26 5.70 17.60
C ASP A 51 27.24 5.76 18.74
N ARG A 52 25.95 5.78 18.38
CA ARG A 52 24.82 5.78 19.32
C ARG A 52 23.72 4.82 18.87
N HIS A 53 23.56 3.72 19.60
CA HIS A 53 22.71 2.54 19.31
C HIS A 53 23.34 1.61 18.24
N PRO A 54 23.30 0.27 18.41
CA PRO A 54 23.88 -0.71 17.46
C PRO A 54 23.21 -0.78 16.07
N ASN A 55 22.36 0.21 15.73
CA ASN A 55 21.68 0.37 14.45
C ASN A 55 22.00 1.73 13.78
N SER A 56 22.83 2.61 14.38
CA SER A 56 23.22 3.89 13.73
C SER A 56 24.07 3.69 12.48
N LEU A 57 24.65 2.50 12.33
CA LEU A 57 25.42 2.08 11.16
C LEU A 57 24.55 1.39 10.09
N THR A 58 23.30 1.02 10.44
CA THR A 58 22.40 0.19 9.62
C THR A 58 21.12 0.92 9.19
N ALA A 59 20.85 2.11 9.73
CA ALA A 59 19.70 2.95 9.41
C ALA A 59 20.09 4.45 9.41
N PRO A 60 19.37 5.33 8.70
CA PRO A 60 19.71 6.75 8.62
C PRO A 60 19.46 7.49 9.94
N PRO A 61 20.02 8.70 10.12
CA PRO A 61 19.78 9.54 11.29
C PRO A 61 18.29 9.70 11.63
N VAL A 62 17.95 9.63 12.91
CA VAL A 62 16.55 9.54 13.38
C VAL A 62 15.94 10.94 13.55
N HIS A 63 15.08 11.35 12.61
CA HIS A 63 14.36 12.62 12.65
C HIS A 63 12.94 12.45 13.24
N ARG A 64 12.87 12.40 14.57
CA ARG A 64 11.66 11.95 15.31
C ARG A 64 10.37 12.68 14.95
N GLY A 65 9.33 11.90 14.66
CA GLY A 65 7.97 12.35 14.36
C GLY A 65 6.97 12.06 15.48
N SER A 66 5.91 12.87 15.56
CA SER A 66 4.77 12.60 16.43
C SER A 66 3.77 11.68 15.72
N MET A 67 3.21 10.73 16.45
CA MET A 67 2.14 9.83 15.98
C MET A 67 1.20 9.55 17.17
N PRO A 68 0.32 10.52 17.51
CA PRO A 68 -0.40 10.56 18.79
C PRO A 68 -1.68 9.72 18.72
N ALA A 69 -1.69 8.60 19.45
CA ALA A 69 -2.80 7.67 19.46
C ALA A 69 -4.05 8.28 20.13
N ARG A 70 -5.18 8.28 19.42
CA ARG A 70 -6.46 8.80 19.94
C ARG A 70 -7.29 7.66 20.54
N PRO A 71 -7.49 7.59 21.87
CA PRO A 71 -8.22 6.48 22.49
C PRO A 71 -9.67 6.42 22.04
N TRP A 72 -10.16 5.20 21.77
CA TRP A 72 -11.58 4.97 21.52
C TRP A 72 -12.39 5.35 22.77
N ARG A 73 -13.46 6.12 22.57
CA ARG A 73 -14.32 6.61 23.66
C ARG A 73 -15.43 5.64 24.06
N GLY A 74 -15.55 4.51 23.38
CA GLY A 74 -16.71 3.60 23.48
C GLY A 74 -17.86 4.03 22.57
N PHE A 75 -18.71 3.05 22.20
CA PHE A 75 -19.82 3.24 21.24
C PHE A 75 -20.80 4.34 21.68
N TRP A 76 -21.39 4.21 22.86
CA TRP A 76 -22.42 5.13 23.38
C TRP A 76 -21.93 6.57 23.51
N ASN A 77 -20.68 6.78 23.97
CA ASN A 77 -20.08 8.11 24.04
C ASN A 77 -19.85 8.71 22.64
N GLY A 78 -19.52 7.88 21.65
CA GLY A 78 -19.43 8.28 20.25
C GLY A 78 -20.78 8.72 19.68
N VAL A 79 -21.82 7.92 19.88
CA VAL A 79 -23.20 8.24 19.46
C VAL A 79 -23.69 9.50 20.15
N GLY A 80 -23.56 9.60 21.48
CA GLY A 80 -23.94 10.79 22.26
C GLY A 80 -23.20 12.05 21.81
N THR A 81 -21.89 11.97 21.54
CA THR A 81 -21.13 13.10 21.00
C THR A 81 -21.63 13.51 19.61
N ALA A 82 -21.91 12.56 18.72
CA ALA A 82 -22.41 12.85 17.37
C ALA A 82 -23.81 13.46 17.38
N THR A 83 -24.71 12.95 18.23
CA THR A 83 -26.06 13.51 18.43
C THR A 83 -25.98 14.91 19.03
N LEU A 84 -25.15 15.14 20.04
CA LEU A 84 -24.92 16.47 20.62
C LEU A 84 -24.36 17.45 19.58
N MET A 85 -23.39 17.03 18.75
CA MET A 85 -22.83 17.87 17.68
C MET A 85 -23.84 18.22 16.58
N ARG A 86 -24.79 17.33 16.29
CA ARG A 86 -25.92 17.61 15.38
C ARG A 86 -26.89 18.62 16.01
N LEU A 87 -27.31 18.40 17.26
CA LEU A 87 -28.25 19.26 17.97
C LEU A 87 -27.69 20.68 18.24
N THR A 88 -26.43 20.78 18.64
CA THR A 88 -25.75 22.05 18.94
C THR A 88 -25.24 22.81 17.70
N GLY A 89 -25.57 22.36 16.49
CA GLY A 89 -25.14 23.00 15.24
C GLY A 89 -23.63 22.87 14.91
N ARG A 90 -22.78 22.53 15.88
CA ARG A 90 -21.31 22.35 15.74
C ARG A 90 -20.89 21.42 14.61
N ASN A 91 -21.72 20.45 14.24
CA ASN A 91 -21.48 19.60 13.08
C ASN A 91 -21.37 20.41 11.76
N LYS A 92 -22.05 21.57 11.65
CA LYS A 92 -21.88 22.50 10.52
C LYS A 92 -20.53 23.22 10.53
N GLU A 93 -20.01 23.62 11.70
CA GLU A 93 -18.70 24.28 11.79
C GLU A 93 -17.56 23.33 11.38
N VAL A 94 -17.59 22.08 11.87
CA VAL A 94 -16.59 21.06 11.52
C VAL A 94 -16.74 20.64 10.05
N ALA A 95 -17.97 20.53 9.53
CA ALA A 95 -18.19 20.29 8.11
C ALA A 95 -17.62 21.44 7.25
N ARG A 96 -17.84 22.70 7.62
CA ARG A 96 -17.36 23.89 6.91
C ARG A 96 -15.83 24.04 6.93
N GLN A 97 -15.15 23.52 7.96
CA GLN A 97 -13.68 23.38 7.98
C GLN A 97 -13.17 22.20 7.12
N THR A 98 -14.06 21.30 6.70
CA THR A 98 -13.77 20.09 5.92
C THR A 98 -14.50 20.10 4.55
N GLU A 99 -14.98 21.26 4.10
CA GLU A 99 -15.76 21.45 2.86
C GLU A 99 -14.85 21.41 1.61
N GLN A 100 -14.22 20.25 1.40
CA GLN A 100 -13.75 19.87 0.07
C GLN A 100 -14.98 19.54 -0.80
N PRO A 101 -15.06 20.03 -2.05
CA PRO A 101 -16.22 19.76 -2.90
C PRO A 101 -16.39 18.25 -3.13
N GLN A 102 -17.63 17.76 -3.10
CA GLN A 102 -17.92 16.35 -3.32
C GLN A 102 -17.43 15.93 -4.72
N GLN A 103 -16.46 15.03 -4.76
CA GLN A 103 -15.90 14.54 -6.03
C GLN A 103 -16.93 13.66 -6.77
N PRO A 104 -16.95 13.65 -8.12
CA PRO A 104 -17.94 12.90 -8.91
C PRO A 104 -18.09 11.44 -8.51
N TRP A 105 -16.97 10.76 -8.22
CA TRP A 105 -16.95 9.37 -7.80
C TRP A 105 -17.76 9.12 -6.51
N GLN A 106 -17.93 10.11 -5.63
CA GLN A 106 -18.71 9.98 -4.39
C GLN A 106 -20.22 9.87 -4.67
N ALA A 107 -20.71 10.53 -5.72
CA ALA A 107 -22.10 10.39 -6.17
C ALA A 107 -22.29 9.00 -6.81
N ALA A 108 -21.37 8.59 -7.68
CA ALA A 108 -21.35 7.26 -8.27
C ALA A 108 -21.32 6.15 -7.21
N ALA A 109 -20.44 6.25 -6.19
CA ALA A 109 -20.35 5.29 -5.10
C ALA A 109 -21.66 5.17 -4.29
N LYS A 110 -22.39 6.28 -4.08
CA LYS A 110 -23.70 6.25 -3.41
C LYS A 110 -24.75 5.53 -4.27
N GLN A 111 -24.86 5.91 -5.55
CA GLN A 111 -25.80 5.30 -6.48
C GLN A 111 -25.52 3.80 -6.67
N ARG A 112 -24.26 3.43 -6.94
CA ARG A 112 -23.84 2.03 -7.14
C ARG A 112 -24.14 1.17 -5.91
N ARG A 113 -23.84 1.65 -4.69
CA ARG A 113 -24.15 0.90 -3.46
C ARG A 113 -25.66 0.80 -3.18
N ALA A 114 -26.46 1.81 -3.56
CA ALA A 114 -27.93 1.71 -3.50
C ALA A 114 -28.47 0.66 -4.49
N VAL A 115 -27.95 0.63 -5.73
CA VAL A 115 -28.30 -0.40 -6.73
C VAL A 115 -27.87 -1.79 -6.27
N PHE A 116 -26.65 -1.94 -5.74
CA PHE A 116 -26.16 -3.21 -5.18
C PHE A 116 -27.05 -3.72 -4.04
N LEU A 117 -27.44 -2.85 -3.10
CA LEU A 117 -28.33 -3.20 -2.00
C LEU A 117 -29.71 -3.62 -2.51
N ALA A 118 -30.29 -2.84 -3.44
CA ALA A 118 -31.60 -3.13 -4.02
C ALA A 118 -31.60 -4.47 -4.78
N LEU A 119 -30.61 -4.72 -5.64
CA LEU A 119 -30.45 -5.99 -6.35
C LEU A 119 -30.21 -7.15 -5.37
N THR A 120 -29.37 -6.96 -4.36
CA THR A 120 -29.10 -7.99 -3.33
C THR A 120 -30.38 -8.39 -2.61
N VAL A 121 -31.13 -7.41 -2.09
CA VAL A 121 -32.37 -7.66 -1.35
C VAL A 121 -33.44 -8.27 -2.27
N ALA A 122 -33.61 -7.76 -3.48
CA ALA A 122 -34.61 -8.27 -4.42
C ALA A 122 -34.31 -9.71 -4.88
N SER A 123 -33.07 -10.02 -5.29
CA SER A 123 -32.69 -11.37 -5.70
C SER A 123 -32.70 -12.36 -4.54
N SER A 124 -32.33 -11.94 -3.33
CA SER A 124 -32.36 -12.81 -2.15
C SER A 124 -33.78 -13.07 -1.67
N ALA A 125 -34.66 -12.06 -1.68
CA ALA A 125 -36.08 -12.22 -1.41
C ALA A 125 -36.74 -13.15 -2.44
N LEU A 126 -36.49 -12.95 -3.73
CA LEU A 126 -36.98 -13.83 -4.80
C LEU A 126 -36.55 -15.28 -4.59
N ALA A 127 -35.24 -15.52 -4.39
CA ALA A 127 -34.72 -16.86 -4.12
C ALA A 127 -35.37 -17.49 -2.88
N THR A 128 -35.57 -16.71 -1.81
CA THR A 128 -36.20 -17.16 -0.56
C THR A 128 -37.68 -17.51 -0.78
N THR A 129 -38.44 -16.70 -1.54
CA THR A 129 -39.84 -17.02 -1.87
C THR A 129 -39.98 -18.25 -2.77
N LEU A 130 -39.07 -18.44 -3.72
CA LEU A 130 -39.04 -19.65 -4.55
C LEU A 130 -38.68 -20.90 -3.73
N PHE A 131 -37.77 -20.77 -2.76
CA PHE A 131 -37.42 -21.86 -1.86
C PHE A 131 -38.58 -22.23 -0.92
N ALA A 132 -39.25 -21.23 -0.32
CA ALA A 132 -40.43 -21.46 0.52
C ALA A 132 -41.56 -22.17 -0.25
N GLY A 133 -41.77 -21.82 -1.52
CA GLY A 133 -42.75 -22.51 -2.39
C GLY A 133 -42.39 -23.93 -2.81
N VAL A 134 -41.21 -24.43 -2.44
CA VAL A 134 -40.71 -25.80 -2.75
C VAL A 134 -40.31 -26.56 -1.48
N GLN A 135 -40.48 -25.96 -0.29
CA GLN A 135 -40.24 -26.64 0.98
C GLN A 135 -41.25 -27.78 1.19
N PRO A 136 -40.84 -28.93 1.77
CA PRO A 136 -41.77 -29.97 2.18
C PRO A 136 -42.62 -29.47 3.36
N ASN A 137 -43.77 -30.11 3.61
CA ASN A 137 -44.53 -29.86 4.83
C ASN A 137 -43.71 -30.31 6.05
N TYR A 138 -43.49 -29.42 7.02
CA TYR A 138 -42.84 -29.73 8.29
C TYR A 138 -43.89 -29.80 9.41
N ASP A 139 -43.80 -30.81 10.29
CA ASP A 139 -44.61 -30.87 11.52
C ASP A 139 -44.18 -29.81 12.58
N SER A 140 -43.12 -29.04 12.30
CA SER A 140 -42.54 -28.05 13.20
C SER A 140 -42.14 -26.77 12.47
N ALA A 141 -42.91 -25.71 12.69
CA ALA A 141 -42.65 -24.37 12.15
C ALA A 141 -41.27 -23.81 12.53
N TRP A 142 -40.68 -24.25 13.66
CA TRP A 142 -39.32 -23.86 14.04
C TRP A 142 -38.25 -24.39 13.07
N LEU A 143 -38.45 -25.59 12.50
CA LEU A 143 -37.55 -26.15 11.49
C LEU A 143 -37.77 -25.46 10.13
N GLU A 144 -39.04 -25.25 9.75
CA GLU A 144 -39.44 -24.55 8.52
C GLU A 144 -38.83 -23.14 8.44
N TYR A 145 -39.16 -22.27 9.41
CA TYR A 145 -38.65 -20.89 9.47
C TYR A 145 -37.14 -20.83 9.76
N GLY A 146 -36.61 -21.76 10.56
CA GLY A 146 -35.18 -21.86 10.83
C GLY A 146 -34.37 -22.16 9.56
N GLN A 147 -34.82 -23.14 8.78
CA GLN A 147 -34.22 -23.48 7.49
C GLN A 147 -34.39 -22.35 6.46
N LEU A 148 -35.56 -21.71 6.41
CA LEU A 148 -35.82 -20.58 5.51
C LEU A 148 -34.94 -19.35 5.84
N ALA A 149 -34.74 -19.05 7.13
CA ALA A 149 -33.86 -17.96 7.57
C ALA A 149 -32.37 -18.24 7.26
N LEU A 150 -31.92 -19.49 7.48
CA LEU A 150 -30.58 -19.92 7.08
C LEU A 150 -30.38 -19.86 5.57
N PHE A 151 -31.36 -20.33 4.79
CA PHE A 151 -31.35 -20.22 3.33
C PHE A 151 -31.26 -18.77 2.88
N ALA A 152 -32.13 -17.88 3.37
CA ALA A 152 -32.13 -16.46 3.03
C ALA A 152 -30.77 -15.79 3.32
N MET A 153 -30.16 -16.11 4.46
CA MET A 153 -28.83 -15.60 4.85
C MET A 153 -27.72 -16.08 3.91
N LEU A 154 -27.68 -17.38 3.60
CA LEU A 154 -26.67 -17.97 2.70
C LEU A 154 -26.87 -17.53 1.25
N SER A 155 -28.10 -17.47 0.75
CA SER A 155 -28.44 -16.92 -0.56
C SER A 155 -28.06 -15.44 -0.67
N THR A 156 -28.24 -14.64 0.39
CA THR A 156 -27.78 -13.24 0.41
C THR A 156 -26.26 -13.15 0.22
N TRP A 157 -25.48 -14.03 0.87
CA TRP A 157 -24.03 -14.09 0.69
C TRP A 157 -23.62 -14.53 -0.73
N VAL A 158 -24.30 -15.52 -1.31
CA VAL A 158 -24.05 -15.96 -2.69
C VAL A 158 -24.41 -14.85 -3.70
N VAL A 159 -25.52 -14.14 -3.49
CA VAL A 159 -25.98 -13.04 -4.34
C VAL A 159 -25.02 -11.85 -4.30
N THR A 160 -24.51 -11.44 -3.13
CA THR A 160 -23.51 -10.35 -3.07
C THR A 160 -22.21 -10.71 -3.81
N GLY A 161 -21.78 -11.97 -3.70
CA GLY A 161 -20.68 -12.52 -4.49
C GLY A 161 -20.96 -12.46 -6.00
N PHE A 162 -22.11 -13.00 -6.44
CA PHE A 162 -22.53 -13.00 -7.84
C PHE A 162 -22.59 -11.59 -8.45
N LEU A 163 -23.26 -10.64 -7.77
CA LEU A 163 -23.37 -9.26 -8.25
C LEU A 163 -22.01 -8.55 -8.30
N THR A 164 -21.09 -8.88 -7.40
CA THR A 164 -19.70 -8.38 -7.44
C THR A 164 -18.92 -8.96 -8.61
N ALA A 165 -19.01 -10.27 -8.86
CA ALA A 165 -18.39 -10.90 -10.03
C ALA A 165 -18.97 -10.35 -11.35
N MET A 166 -20.29 -10.11 -11.42
CA MET A 166 -20.98 -9.57 -12.59
C MET A 166 -20.54 -8.14 -12.91
N MET A 167 -20.39 -7.25 -11.90
CA MET A 167 -19.84 -5.92 -12.16
C MET A 167 -18.33 -5.94 -12.42
N GLY A 168 -17.60 -6.90 -11.86
CA GLY A 168 -16.21 -7.18 -12.26
C GLY A 168 -16.11 -7.50 -13.76
N PHE A 169 -17.00 -8.35 -14.27
CA PHE A 169 -17.08 -8.70 -15.70
C PHE A 169 -17.43 -7.48 -16.55
N TRP A 170 -18.41 -6.67 -16.13
CA TRP A 170 -18.75 -5.41 -16.79
C TRP A 170 -17.56 -4.46 -16.91
N VAL A 171 -16.80 -4.26 -15.83
CA VAL A 171 -15.61 -3.40 -15.82
C VAL A 171 -14.46 -4.01 -16.65
N MET A 172 -14.36 -5.34 -16.77
CA MET A 172 -13.41 -5.97 -17.71
C MET A 172 -13.73 -5.67 -19.18
N LEU A 173 -15.01 -5.44 -19.53
CA LEU A 173 -15.45 -5.14 -20.89
C LEU A 173 -15.46 -3.63 -21.20
N GLN A 174 -15.91 -2.80 -20.25
CA GLN A 174 -16.21 -1.37 -20.47
C GLN A 174 -15.26 -0.42 -19.73
N GLY A 175 -14.48 -0.91 -18.77
CA GLY A 175 -13.72 -0.08 -17.83
C GLY A 175 -14.58 0.60 -16.75
N ASP A 176 -13.97 1.50 -15.98
CA ASP A 176 -14.65 2.34 -15.00
C ASP A 176 -13.90 3.67 -14.79
N GLU A 177 -14.40 4.73 -15.43
CA GLU A 177 -13.87 6.09 -15.37
C GLU A 177 -13.82 6.71 -13.96
N GLN A 178 -14.65 6.21 -13.02
CA GLN A 178 -14.71 6.75 -11.67
C GLN A 178 -13.66 6.14 -10.73
N SER A 179 -12.93 5.13 -11.20
CA SER A 179 -11.96 4.36 -10.42
C SER A 179 -10.52 4.74 -10.74
N LEU A 180 -9.59 4.48 -9.80
CA LEU A 180 -8.17 4.62 -10.11
C LEU A 180 -7.67 3.47 -10.98
N SER A 181 -6.76 3.81 -11.89
CA SER A 181 -6.08 2.88 -12.79
C SER A 181 -4.64 3.36 -12.97
N ALA A 182 -3.67 2.45 -12.89
CA ALA A 182 -2.25 2.71 -13.16
C ALA A 182 -2.04 3.38 -14.53
N ARG A 183 -2.85 3.01 -15.53
CA ARG A 183 -2.83 3.60 -16.89
C ARG A 183 -3.05 5.11 -16.89
N SER A 184 -3.79 5.66 -15.91
CA SER A 184 -4.01 7.10 -15.78
C SER A 184 -2.75 7.90 -15.46
N VAL A 185 -1.65 7.23 -15.10
CA VAL A 185 -0.32 7.83 -14.85
C VAL A 185 0.80 7.19 -15.67
N ASP A 186 0.46 6.42 -16.70
CA ASP A 186 1.44 5.98 -17.70
C ASP A 186 2.01 7.21 -18.45
N GLY A 187 3.26 7.11 -18.90
CA GLY A 187 4.04 8.20 -19.50
C GLY A 187 4.37 9.38 -18.55
N LYS A 188 3.63 9.60 -17.46
CA LYS A 188 3.89 10.67 -16.50
C LYS A 188 5.16 10.42 -15.73
N ASP A 189 5.89 11.49 -15.42
CA ASP A 189 7.14 11.39 -14.68
C ASP A 189 6.92 11.38 -13.15
N LEU A 190 7.82 10.75 -12.40
CA LEU A 190 7.79 10.75 -10.94
C LEU A 190 8.61 11.92 -10.39
N SER A 191 8.01 12.75 -9.53
CA SER A 191 8.70 13.88 -8.91
C SER A 191 9.87 13.41 -8.02
N PRO A 192 11.07 14.03 -8.09
CA PRO A 192 12.17 13.74 -7.18
C PRO A 192 11.82 13.96 -5.69
N ASP A 193 10.86 14.86 -5.41
CA ASP A 193 10.38 15.14 -4.04
C ASP A 193 9.42 14.06 -3.51
N ALA A 194 9.03 13.07 -4.34
CA ALA A 194 8.15 11.97 -3.95
C ALA A 194 8.86 10.86 -3.16
N ARG A 195 9.81 11.22 -2.28
CA ARG A 195 10.58 10.25 -1.49
C ARG A 195 9.68 9.23 -0.80
N THR A 196 9.91 7.95 -1.10
CA THR A 196 9.05 6.85 -0.72
C THR A 196 9.83 5.78 0.03
N ALA A 197 9.42 5.46 1.26
CA ALA A 197 10.04 4.38 2.03
C ALA A 197 9.36 3.04 1.70
N ILE A 198 10.12 2.05 1.21
CA ILE A 198 9.63 0.67 1.08
C ILE A 198 9.92 -0.02 2.41
N ILE A 199 8.91 -0.37 3.18
CA ILE A 199 9.07 -0.94 4.52
C ILE A 199 8.62 -2.40 4.54
N MET A 200 9.47 -3.29 5.08
CA MET A 200 9.22 -4.73 5.17
C MET A 200 9.42 -5.17 6.63
N PRO A 201 8.34 -5.31 7.42
CA PRO A 201 8.38 -5.98 8.71
C PRO A 201 8.73 -7.47 8.54
N ILE A 202 9.56 -7.98 9.45
CA ILE A 202 10.04 -9.37 9.51
C ILE A 202 10.07 -9.79 10.99
N CYS A 203 9.64 -11.00 11.32
CA CYS A 203 9.57 -11.59 12.65
C CYS A 203 9.65 -13.14 12.60
N ASN A 204 10.88 -13.68 12.54
CA ASN A 204 11.21 -15.12 12.52
C ASN A 204 10.79 -15.90 11.24
N GLU A 205 10.65 -15.26 10.08
CA GLU A 205 10.46 -15.95 8.78
C GLU A 205 11.79 -16.46 8.18
N ASP A 206 11.72 -17.21 7.07
CA ASP A 206 12.90 -17.73 6.37
C ASP A 206 13.73 -16.61 5.71
N VAL A 207 14.86 -16.28 6.33
CA VAL A 207 15.74 -15.17 5.92
C VAL A 207 16.15 -15.27 4.44
N ALA A 208 16.43 -16.47 3.93
CA ALA A 208 16.86 -16.65 2.54
C ALA A 208 15.76 -16.25 1.54
N THR A 209 14.52 -16.73 1.76
CA THR A 209 13.35 -16.40 0.92
C THR A 209 13.04 -14.90 0.99
N VAL A 210 13.02 -14.31 2.20
CA VAL A 210 12.68 -12.88 2.39
C VAL A 210 13.71 -11.99 1.70
N PHE A 211 15.01 -12.21 1.91
CA PHE A 211 16.03 -11.38 1.30
C PHE A 211 16.19 -11.61 -0.22
N ALA A 212 15.90 -12.80 -0.74
CA ALA A 212 15.82 -13.03 -2.18
C ALA A 212 14.65 -12.25 -2.83
N GLY A 213 13.46 -12.28 -2.22
CA GLY A 213 12.30 -11.53 -2.68
C GLY A 213 12.49 -10.00 -2.59
N LEU A 214 13.10 -9.54 -1.51
CA LEU A 214 13.48 -8.13 -1.33
C LEU A 214 14.54 -7.71 -2.35
N ARG A 215 15.54 -8.56 -2.63
CA ARG A 215 16.57 -8.30 -3.65
C ARG A 215 15.97 -8.09 -5.03
N ALA A 216 15.09 -8.99 -5.47
CA ALA A 216 14.39 -8.86 -6.76
C ALA A 216 13.57 -7.57 -6.83
N THR A 217 12.91 -7.18 -5.73
CA THR A 217 12.20 -5.90 -5.61
C THR A 217 13.15 -4.70 -5.75
N CYS A 218 14.30 -4.70 -5.05
CA CYS A 218 15.31 -3.64 -5.11
C CYS A 218 15.93 -3.50 -6.51
N GLU A 219 16.34 -4.61 -7.14
CA GLU A 219 16.93 -4.62 -8.48
C GLU A 219 15.90 -4.14 -9.53
N SER A 220 14.62 -4.53 -9.38
CA SER A 220 13.53 -4.05 -10.25
C SER A 220 13.26 -2.55 -10.07
N VAL A 221 13.23 -2.03 -8.84
CA VAL A 221 13.11 -0.59 -8.57
C VAL A 221 14.29 0.19 -9.14
N ALA A 222 15.52 -0.32 -9.01
CA ALA A 222 16.72 0.32 -9.56
C ALA A 222 16.70 0.37 -11.10
N ALA A 223 16.18 -0.69 -11.75
CA ALA A 223 16.02 -0.76 -13.22
C ALA A 223 15.07 0.30 -13.80
N THR A 224 14.09 0.80 -13.04
CA THR A 224 13.20 1.90 -13.47
C THR A 224 13.92 3.25 -13.70
N GLY A 225 15.19 3.36 -13.28
CA GLY A 225 15.92 4.62 -13.25
C GLY A 225 15.51 5.57 -12.12
N LYS A 226 14.46 5.25 -11.34
CA LYS A 226 13.94 6.10 -10.26
C LYS A 226 14.46 5.75 -8.86
N GLY A 227 15.37 4.77 -8.74
CA GLY A 227 15.82 4.18 -7.47
C GLY A 227 16.21 5.18 -6.36
N LYS A 228 16.83 6.32 -6.68
CA LYS A 228 17.16 7.41 -5.73
C LYS A 228 15.95 8.07 -5.03
N THR A 229 14.73 7.80 -5.49
CA THR A 229 13.47 8.26 -4.88
C THR A 229 12.98 7.29 -3.79
N PHE A 230 13.56 6.09 -3.72
CA PHE A 230 13.13 5.00 -2.86
C PHE A 230 14.26 4.59 -1.90
N ASP A 231 13.90 4.41 -0.63
CA ASP A 231 14.78 3.86 0.40
C ASP A 231 14.06 2.67 1.06
N VAL A 232 14.76 1.57 1.28
CA VAL A 232 14.21 0.31 1.80
C VAL A 232 14.53 0.16 3.29
N PHE A 233 13.57 -0.32 4.08
CA PHE A 233 13.72 -0.58 5.51
C PHE A 233 13.25 -1.99 5.87
N VAL A 234 14.20 -2.86 6.20
CA VAL A 234 13.94 -4.15 6.85
C VAL A 234 13.70 -3.89 8.34
N LEU A 235 12.46 -4.09 8.78
CA LEU A 235 11.96 -3.71 10.09
C LEU A 235 11.80 -4.95 10.97
N SER A 236 12.92 -5.51 11.42
CA SER A 236 12.92 -6.73 12.24
C SER A 236 12.32 -6.55 13.63
N ASP A 237 11.42 -7.48 13.94
CA ASP A 237 10.83 -7.79 15.25
C ASP A 237 11.31 -9.16 15.76
N SER A 238 12.13 -9.88 15.00
CA SER A 238 12.58 -11.25 15.30
C SER A 238 13.21 -11.35 16.69
N TYR A 239 12.88 -12.40 17.42
CA TYR A 239 13.25 -12.57 18.84
C TYR A 239 14.26 -13.70 19.06
N ASP A 240 14.47 -14.54 18.04
CA ASP A 240 15.53 -15.54 18.03
C ASP A 240 16.89 -14.86 17.73
N PRO A 241 17.94 -15.06 18.55
CA PRO A 241 19.26 -14.46 18.32
C PRO A 241 19.95 -14.94 17.04
N GLU A 242 19.75 -16.21 16.64
CA GLU A 242 20.40 -16.79 15.45
C GLU A 242 19.74 -16.26 14.18
N ILE A 243 18.40 -16.19 14.15
CA ILE A 243 17.67 -15.57 13.03
C ILE A 243 18.03 -14.09 12.92
N ALA A 244 18.08 -13.34 14.04
CA ALA A 244 18.46 -11.93 14.03
C ALA A 244 19.92 -11.68 13.58
N ALA A 245 20.82 -12.64 13.78
CA ALA A 245 22.18 -12.60 13.24
C ALA A 245 22.19 -12.91 11.73
N ALA A 246 21.44 -13.92 11.28
CA ALA A 246 21.29 -14.26 9.86
C ALA A 246 20.66 -13.12 9.04
N GLU A 247 19.63 -12.45 9.57
CA GLU A 247 19.04 -11.24 8.97
C GLU A 247 20.06 -10.12 8.75
N ARG A 248 20.93 -9.87 9.74
CA ARG A 248 21.98 -8.85 9.63
C ARG A 248 22.99 -9.24 8.55
N ALA A 249 23.43 -10.49 8.49
CA ALA A 249 24.35 -10.97 7.46
C ALA A 249 23.73 -10.84 6.05
N ALA A 250 22.48 -11.28 5.87
CA ALA A 250 21.76 -11.17 4.60
C ALA A 250 21.53 -9.71 4.17
N TRP A 251 21.31 -8.80 5.12
CA TRP A 251 21.25 -7.36 4.85
C TRP A 251 22.60 -6.77 4.41
N GLU A 252 23.70 -7.17 5.05
CA GLU A 252 25.05 -6.72 4.68
C GLU A 252 25.46 -7.26 3.30
N GLU A 253 25.10 -8.51 2.97
CA GLU A 253 25.29 -9.08 1.62
C GLU A 253 24.45 -8.34 0.58
N LEU A 254 23.13 -8.19 0.78
CA LEU A 254 22.23 -7.49 -0.14
C LEU A 254 22.70 -6.06 -0.42
N ARG A 255 23.07 -5.32 0.64
CA ARG A 255 23.59 -3.96 0.52
C ARG A 255 24.89 -3.93 -0.29
N SER A 256 25.77 -4.92 -0.11
CA SER A 256 27.03 -5.03 -0.84
C SER A 256 26.83 -5.36 -2.33
N ALA A 257 25.88 -6.27 -2.64
CA ALA A 257 25.54 -6.65 -4.01
C ALA A 257 24.89 -5.51 -4.82
N LEU A 258 24.06 -4.69 -4.17
CA LEU A 258 23.50 -3.47 -4.77
C LEU A 258 24.59 -2.39 -4.95
N ALA A 259 25.49 -2.23 -3.96
CA ALA A 259 26.61 -1.28 -4.04
C ALA A 259 27.60 -1.62 -5.17
N SER A 260 27.86 -2.90 -5.44
CA SER A 260 28.76 -3.36 -6.51
C SER A 260 28.19 -3.23 -7.93
N SER A 261 26.99 -2.67 -8.09
CA SER A 261 26.29 -2.51 -9.38
C SER A 261 26.28 -1.02 -9.84
N PRO A 262 27.41 -0.46 -10.34
CA PRO A 262 27.57 0.98 -10.55
C PRO A 262 26.77 1.58 -11.72
N LYS A 263 26.08 0.75 -12.52
CA LYS A 263 25.32 1.19 -13.71
C LYS A 263 23.86 1.58 -13.41
N GLN A 264 23.39 1.44 -12.17
CA GLN A 264 22.01 1.74 -11.78
C GLN A 264 21.94 2.79 -10.65
N PRO A 265 20.89 3.62 -10.60
CA PRO A 265 20.64 4.50 -9.47
C PRO A 265 20.24 3.68 -8.24
N GLN A 266 21.21 3.49 -7.33
CA GLN A 266 21.08 2.60 -6.18
C GLN A 266 19.94 2.99 -5.24
N VAL A 267 19.21 1.97 -4.78
CA VAL A 267 18.24 2.01 -3.69
C VAL A 267 19.01 1.76 -2.39
N GLU A 268 18.87 2.64 -1.40
CA GLU A 268 19.52 2.46 -0.11
C GLU A 268 18.74 1.43 0.71
N VAL A 269 19.40 0.41 1.25
CA VAL A 269 18.77 -0.63 2.07
C VAL A 269 19.22 -0.50 3.51
N TYR A 270 18.26 -0.36 4.41
CA TYR A 270 18.45 -0.18 5.84
C TYR A 270 17.86 -1.35 6.64
N TYR A 271 18.47 -1.66 7.79
CA TYR A 271 18.03 -2.70 8.72
C TYR A 271 17.86 -2.16 10.14
N ARG A 272 16.79 -2.58 10.82
CA ARG A 272 16.56 -2.26 12.24
C ARG A 272 15.91 -3.42 12.97
N LEU A 273 16.65 -4.05 13.88
CA LEU A 273 16.08 -4.89 14.94
C LEU A 273 15.41 -4.02 16.03
N ARG A 274 14.18 -4.37 16.45
CA ARG A 274 13.39 -3.61 17.44
C ARG A 274 13.60 -4.12 18.87
N ALA A 275 14.27 -3.31 19.70
CA ALA A 275 14.53 -3.64 21.11
C ALA A 275 13.26 -3.81 21.97
N ARG A 276 12.19 -3.02 21.74
CA ARG A 276 10.91 -3.14 22.48
C ARG A 276 9.77 -3.52 21.54
N ARG A 277 9.47 -4.81 21.50
CA ARG A 277 8.43 -5.43 20.66
C ARG A 277 7.04 -5.17 21.25
N THR A 278 6.31 -4.18 20.73
CA THR A 278 4.91 -3.89 21.13
C THR A 278 3.99 -3.85 19.91
N HIS A 279 2.74 -4.31 20.07
CA HIS A 279 1.70 -4.30 19.03
C HIS A 279 2.09 -4.95 17.68
N ARG A 280 3.02 -5.92 17.68
CA ARG A 280 3.47 -6.69 16.48
C ARG A 280 3.77 -5.75 15.29
N LYS A 281 3.42 -6.17 14.06
CA LYS A 281 3.52 -5.42 12.79
C LYS A 281 3.03 -3.97 12.90
N ALA A 282 1.83 -3.72 13.43
CA ALA A 282 1.27 -2.37 13.56
C ALA A 282 2.16 -1.44 14.42
N GLY A 283 2.62 -1.93 15.56
CA GLY A 283 3.54 -1.18 16.43
C GLY A 283 4.96 -1.05 15.85
N ASN A 284 5.32 -1.92 14.92
CA ASN A 284 6.61 -1.93 14.22
C ASN A 284 6.63 -0.86 13.11
N VAL A 285 5.60 -0.82 12.26
CA VAL A 285 5.33 0.29 11.31
C VAL A 285 5.22 1.63 12.05
N ALA A 286 4.55 1.66 13.20
CA ALA A 286 4.44 2.87 14.02
C ALA A 286 5.73 3.25 14.77
N ASP A 287 6.72 2.36 14.90
CA ASP A 287 8.09 2.70 15.36
C ASP A 287 8.89 3.34 14.22
N PHE A 288 8.80 2.78 13.00
CA PHE A 288 9.36 3.41 11.78
C PHE A 288 8.81 4.84 11.58
N CYS A 289 7.48 5.00 11.60
CA CYS A 289 6.83 6.31 11.41
C CYS A 289 7.33 7.35 12.41
N ARG A 290 7.48 6.98 13.69
CA ARG A 290 7.98 7.88 14.75
C ARG A 290 9.47 8.18 14.66
N ARG A 291 10.26 7.40 13.91
CA ARG A 291 11.71 7.57 13.76
C ARG A 291 12.11 8.32 12.49
N TRP A 292 11.53 7.95 11.35
CA TRP A 292 11.94 8.42 10.02
C TRP A 292 10.77 8.85 9.14
N GLY A 293 9.51 8.60 9.53
CA GLY A 293 8.34 8.90 8.69
C GLY A 293 8.17 10.37 8.29
N LYS A 294 8.82 11.31 9.01
CA LYS A 294 8.90 12.73 8.61
C LYS A 294 9.68 12.97 7.32
N ASP A 295 10.60 12.09 6.96
CA ASP A 295 11.57 12.30 5.87
C ASP A 295 11.05 11.73 4.53
N TYR A 296 9.85 11.16 4.54
CA TYR A 296 9.21 10.48 3.42
C TYR A 296 7.81 11.05 3.16
N LYS A 297 7.48 11.24 1.89
CA LYS A 297 6.15 11.67 1.44
C LYS A 297 5.17 10.48 1.45
N TYR A 298 5.69 9.31 1.06
CA TYR A 298 4.96 8.05 0.97
C TYR A 298 5.71 6.90 1.65
N MET A 299 4.99 5.84 1.99
CA MET A 299 5.58 4.55 2.31
C MET A 299 4.81 3.42 1.62
N VAL A 300 5.52 2.46 1.06
CA VAL A 300 4.96 1.19 0.57
C VAL A 300 5.17 0.16 1.66
N VAL A 301 4.11 -0.48 2.13
CA VAL A 301 4.19 -1.54 3.15
C VAL A 301 4.21 -2.89 2.44
N LEU A 302 5.27 -3.66 2.60
CA LEU A 302 5.38 -5.07 2.19
C LEU A 302 5.17 -5.97 3.42
N ASP A 303 4.82 -7.24 3.20
CA ASP A 303 5.10 -8.31 4.16
C ASP A 303 6.35 -9.08 3.72
N ALA A 304 6.91 -9.90 4.62
CA ALA A 304 8.14 -10.65 4.39
C ALA A 304 8.06 -11.63 3.20
N ASP A 305 6.86 -12.10 2.86
CA ASP A 305 6.56 -12.97 1.71
C ASP A 305 6.33 -12.22 0.38
N SER A 306 6.29 -10.88 0.42
CA SER A 306 5.77 -10.06 -0.67
C SER A 306 6.87 -9.55 -1.59
N VAL A 307 6.72 -9.82 -2.89
CA VAL A 307 7.61 -9.35 -3.96
C VAL A 307 6.81 -8.45 -4.90
N MET A 308 7.33 -7.26 -5.20
CA MET A 308 6.67 -6.29 -6.09
C MET A 308 7.63 -5.82 -7.19
N SER A 309 7.08 -5.52 -8.38
CA SER A 309 7.88 -4.94 -9.46
C SER A 309 8.17 -3.45 -9.21
N GLY A 310 9.31 -2.98 -9.68
CA GLY A 310 9.69 -1.57 -9.64
C GLY A 310 8.67 -0.68 -10.35
N ASP A 311 8.12 -1.14 -11.49
CA ASP A 311 7.11 -0.40 -12.24
C ASP A 311 5.79 -0.26 -11.47
N CYS A 312 5.38 -1.27 -10.70
CA CYS A 312 4.21 -1.17 -9.82
C CYS A 312 4.47 -0.18 -8.67
N ILE A 313 5.64 -0.26 -8.02
CA ILE A 313 6.04 0.66 -6.94
C ILE A 313 6.13 2.12 -7.44
N VAL A 314 6.69 2.33 -8.63
CA VAL A 314 6.76 3.64 -9.28
C VAL A 314 5.37 4.13 -9.69
N SER A 315 4.49 3.26 -10.21
CA SER A 315 3.12 3.61 -10.59
C SER A 315 2.25 3.96 -9.38
N MET A 316 2.41 3.26 -8.27
CA MET A 316 1.84 3.62 -6.97
C MET A 316 2.25 5.04 -6.55
N ALA A 317 3.53 5.38 -6.62
CA ALA A 317 4.03 6.71 -6.28
C ALA A 317 3.51 7.80 -7.24
N LYS A 318 3.45 7.52 -8.55
CA LYS A 318 2.85 8.43 -9.54
C LYS A 318 1.34 8.66 -9.30
N LEU A 319 0.57 7.61 -8.97
CA LEU A 319 -0.84 7.72 -8.62
C LEU A 319 -1.04 8.58 -7.36
N MET A 320 -0.15 8.46 -6.38
CA MET A 320 -0.15 9.27 -5.16
C MET A 320 0.19 10.75 -5.41
N GLU A 321 1.07 11.07 -6.37
CA GLU A 321 1.28 12.45 -6.83
C GLU A 321 0.08 13.00 -7.61
N ALA A 322 -0.51 12.20 -8.50
CA ALA A 322 -1.67 12.58 -9.31
C ALA A 322 -2.97 12.74 -8.50
N ASN A 323 -3.08 12.11 -7.33
CA ASN A 323 -4.27 12.13 -6.48
C ASN A 323 -3.92 12.63 -5.06
N PRO A 324 -3.79 13.94 -4.82
CA PRO A 324 -3.39 14.49 -3.50
C PRO A 324 -4.29 14.11 -2.32
N GLN A 325 -5.57 13.79 -2.58
CA GLN A 325 -6.53 13.32 -1.57
C GLN A 325 -6.48 11.80 -1.33
N ALA A 326 -5.77 11.00 -2.15
CA ALA A 326 -5.53 9.60 -1.84
C ALA A 326 -4.62 9.50 -0.60
N GLY A 327 -5.07 8.79 0.43
CA GLY A 327 -4.31 8.50 1.64
C GLY A 327 -3.71 7.10 1.63
N ILE A 328 -4.42 6.13 1.03
CA ILE A 328 -3.94 4.75 0.79
C ILE A 328 -4.37 4.33 -0.63
N ILE A 329 -3.48 3.65 -1.36
CA ILE A 329 -3.81 2.87 -2.57
C ILE A 329 -3.31 1.44 -2.37
N GLN A 330 -4.23 0.49 -2.45
CA GLN A 330 -4.02 -0.96 -2.30
C GLN A 330 -3.92 -1.61 -3.70
N THR A 331 -2.92 -2.47 -3.92
CA THR A 331 -2.78 -3.25 -5.17
C THR A 331 -3.50 -4.60 -5.10
N ALA A 332 -3.63 -5.28 -6.24
CA ALA A 332 -4.26 -6.59 -6.33
C ALA A 332 -3.24 -7.73 -6.16
N THR A 333 -3.11 -8.26 -4.94
CA THR A 333 -2.14 -9.32 -4.64
C THR A 333 -2.44 -10.63 -5.38
N GLN A 334 -1.39 -11.36 -5.77
CA GLN A 334 -1.50 -12.66 -6.45
C GLN A 334 -0.59 -13.69 -5.78
N ALA A 335 -1.19 -14.78 -5.29
CA ALA A 335 -0.45 -15.92 -4.75
C ALA A 335 0.50 -16.54 -5.80
N ILE A 336 1.73 -16.89 -5.41
CA ILE A 336 2.74 -17.54 -6.25
C ILE A 336 3.55 -18.56 -5.45
N GLY A 337 4.31 -19.43 -6.14
CA GLY A 337 5.30 -20.31 -5.52
C GLY A 337 4.77 -21.47 -4.68
N HIS A 338 3.45 -21.63 -4.50
CA HIS A 338 2.92 -22.67 -3.63
C HIS A 338 3.07 -24.08 -4.21
N VAL A 339 3.49 -25.02 -3.36
CA VAL A 339 3.80 -26.40 -3.75
C VAL A 339 2.72 -27.43 -3.37
N THR A 340 1.94 -27.20 -2.31
CA THR A 340 0.92 -28.16 -1.85
C THR A 340 -0.33 -28.13 -2.73
N LEU A 341 -1.04 -29.25 -2.84
CA LEU A 341 -2.26 -29.36 -3.67
C LEU A 341 -3.30 -28.30 -3.31
N HIS A 342 -3.58 -28.11 -2.01
CA HIS A 342 -4.52 -27.11 -1.51
C HIS A 342 -4.11 -25.68 -1.90
N ALA A 343 -2.86 -25.30 -1.63
CA ALA A 343 -2.40 -23.95 -1.92
C ALA A 343 -2.26 -23.69 -3.44
N ARG A 344 -1.96 -24.72 -4.25
CA ARG A 344 -2.02 -24.64 -5.72
C ARG A 344 -3.45 -24.50 -6.25
N ALA A 345 -4.43 -25.18 -5.65
CA ALA A 345 -5.84 -25.01 -5.99
C ALA A 345 -6.35 -23.59 -5.64
N GLN A 346 -5.98 -23.07 -4.47
CA GLN A 346 -6.24 -21.67 -4.10
C GLN A 346 -5.54 -20.69 -5.06
N GLN A 347 -4.27 -20.91 -5.39
CA GLN A 347 -3.51 -20.08 -6.34
C GLN A 347 -4.14 -20.07 -7.75
N PHE A 348 -4.69 -21.21 -8.20
CA PHE A 348 -5.43 -21.30 -9.46
C PHE A 348 -6.75 -20.50 -9.38
N ALA A 349 -7.56 -20.73 -8.35
CA ALA A 349 -8.80 -20.00 -8.14
C ALA A 349 -8.57 -18.48 -8.09
N SER A 350 -7.60 -18.02 -7.29
CA SER A 350 -7.23 -16.60 -7.18
C SER A 350 -6.74 -16.00 -8.51
N ARG A 351 -6.10 -16.78 -9.40
CA ARG A 351 -5.75 -16.30 -10.75
C ARG A 351 -6.96 -16.19 -11.68
N VAL A 352 -7.86 -17.16 -11.64
CA VAL A 352 -9.02 -17.21 -12.55
C VAL A 352 -10.10 -16.21 -12.14
N THR A 353 -10.42 -16.11 -10.85
CA THR A 353 -11.53 -15.27 -10.36
C THR A 353 -11.08 -14.04 -9.57
N GLY A 354 -9.86 -13.98 -9.05
CA GLY A 354 -9.41 -12.88 -8.18
C GLY A 354 -9.52 -11.52 -8.85
N ARG A 355 -9.01 -11.35 -10.07
CA ARG A 355 -9.12 -10.09 -10.83
C ARG A 355 -10.58 -9.66 -11.05
N LEU A 356 -11.48 -10.62 -11.28
CA LEU A 356 -12.91 -10.38 -11.47
C LEU A 356 -13.53 -9.79 -10.19
N PHE A 357 -13.31 -10.44 -9.05
CA PHE A 357 -13.81 -9.96 -7.76
C PHE A 357 -13.17 -8.63 -7.33
N THR A 358 -11.87 -8.44 -7.57
CA THR A 358 -11.16 -7.17 -7.28
C THR A 358 -11.76 -6.00 -8.08
N LEU A 359 -12.03 -6.17 -9.37
CA LEU A 359 -12.68 -5.13 -10.19
C LEU A 359 -14.12 -4.85 -9.72
N GLY A 360 -14.86 -5.88 -9.31
CA GLY A 360 -16.18 -5.70 -8.69
C GLY A 360 -16.14 -4.92 -7.38
N MET A 361 -15.19 -5.24 -6.50
CA MET A 361 -14.98 -4.50 -5.24
C MET A 361 -14.58 -3.04 -5.50
N GLN A 362 -13.66 -2.81 -6.45
CA GLN A 362 -13.25 -1.47 -6.89
C GLN A 362 -14.46 -0.66 -7.40
N TYR A 363 -15.31 -1.25 -8.24
CA TYR A 363 -16.51 -0.61 -8.77
C TYR A 363 -17.51 -0.18 -7.67
N TRP A 364 -17.75 -1.03 -6.66
CA TRP A 364 -18.68 -0.74 -5.57
C TRP A 364 -18.13 0.23 -4.52
N GLN A 365 -16.83 0.18 -4.23
CA GLN A 365 -16.22 0.86 -3.08
C GLN A 365 -15.54 2.18 -3.46
N LEU A 366 -14.93 2.28 -4.64
CA LEU A 366 -14.19 3.45 -5.13
C LEU A 366 -13.22 4.00 -4.05
N GLY A 367 -13.28 5.29 -3.74
CA GLY A 367 -12.41 5.93 -2.73
C GLY A 367 -12.75 5.63 -1.27
N GLU A 368 -13.63 4.65 -1.01
CA GLU A 368 -14.01 4.13 0.31
C GLU A 368 -13.73 2.61 0.43
N SER A 369 -12.65 2.16 -0.20
CA SER A 369 -12.21 0.77 -0.20
C SER A 369 -11.37 0.41 1.03
N HIS A 370 -10.80 -0.79 1.00
CA HIS A 370 -10.09 -1.44 2.11
C HIS A 370 -8.57 -1.29 1.99
N TYR A 371 -7.89 -1.57 3.10
CA TYR A 371 -6.45 -1.77 3.19
C TYR A 371 -6.23 -3.11 3.89
N TRP A 372 -5.33 -3.93 3.36
CA TRP A 372 -5.07 -5.30 3.83
C TRP A 372 -3.73 -5.44 4.59
N GLY A 373 -3.13 -4.32 5.00
CA GLY A 373 -1.90 -4.30 5.79
C GLY A 373 -0.59 -4.44 4.98
N HIS A 374 -0.65 -4.75 3.69
CA HIS A 374 0.53 -4.92 2.82
C HIS A 374 0.21 -4.69 1.34
N ASN A 375 1.25 -4.59 0.52
CA ASN A 375 1.22 -4.30 -0.92
C ASN A 375 0.34 -3.08 -1.24
N ALA A 376 0.59 -2.00 -0.48
CA ALA A 376 -0.14 -0.75 -0.57
C ALA A 376 0.79 0.43 -0.32
N ILE A 377 0.54 1.55 -1.00
CA ILE A 377 1.22 2.83 -0.77
C ILE A 377 0.36 3.75 0.11
N ILE A 378 0.99 4.40 1.08
CA ILE A 378 0.36 5.20 2.13
C ILE A 378 1.00 6.59 2.18
N ARG A 379 0.18 7.64 2.25
CA ARG A 379 0.64 9.03 2.47
C ARG A 379 1.01 9.21 3.95
N VAL A 380 2.31 9.38 4.23
CA VAL A 380 2.84 9.19 5.59
C VAL A 380 2.34 10.26 6.58
N LYS A 381 2.28 11.53 6.16
CA LYS A 381 1.83 12.64 7.01
C LYS A 381 0.44 12.41 7.65
N PRO A 382 -0.66 12.24 6.89
CA PRO A 382 -1.98 12.01 7.48
C PRO A 382 -2.08 10.67 8.21
N PHE A 383 -1.32 9.64 7.79
CA PHE A 383 -1.23 8.38 8.53
C PHE A 383 -0.68 8.60 9.94
N MET A 384 0.39 9.38 10.08
CA MET A 384 0.96 9.76 11.39
C MET A 384 0.02 10.66 12.21
N GLU A 385 -0.67 11.61 11.58
CA GLU A 385 -1.54 12.58 12.25
C GLU A 385 -2.90 11.99 12.71
N HIS A 386 -3.35 10.89 12.09
CA HIS A 386 -4.72 10.38 12.27
C HIS A 386 -4.86 8.87 12.50
N CYS A 387 -3.98 8.03 11.95
CA CYS A 387 -4.11 6.57 11.96
C CYS A 387 -3.42 5.90 13.17
N ALA A 388 -2.86 6.69 14.09
CA ALA A 388 -2.21 6.22 15.31
C ALA A 388 -3.16 5.41 16.20
N LEU A 389 -2.97 4.09 16.23
CA LEU A 389 -3.82 3.16 16.99
C LEU A 389 -3.57 3.23 18.50
N ALA A 390 -4.67 3.34 19.25
CA ALA A 390 -4.68 3.26 20.71
C ALA A 390 -5.19 1.87 21.14
N PRO A 391 -4.69 1.30 22.26
CA PRO A 391 -5.25 0.07 22.81
C PRO A 391 -6.72 0.23 23.20
N ILE A 392 -7.52 -0.83 22.98
CA ILE A 392 -8.90 -0.89 23.45
C ILE A 392 -8.87 -1.09 24.97
N LYS A 393 -9.48 -0.15 25.72
CA LYS A 393 -9.64 -0.28 27.17
C LYS A 393 -10.66 -1.37 27.50
N GLY A 394 -10.32 -2.24 28.45
CA GLY A 394 -11.21 -3.30 28.94
C GLY A 394 -10.40 -4.42 29.59
N THR A 395 -11.05 -5.57 29.76
CA THR A 395 -10.45 -6.85 30.15
C THR A 395 -10.93 -7.94 29.19
N GLY A 396 -10.24 -9.09 29.16
CA GLY A 396 -10.58 -10.21 28.26
C GLY A 396 -10.17 -9.97 26.79
N GLY A 397 -10.49 -10.95 25.93
CA GLY A 397 -9.92 -11.07 24.58
C GLY A 397 -10.25 -9.95 23.57
N MET A 398 -11.23 -9.09 23.85
CA MET A 398 -11.56 -7.92 23.03
C MET A 398 -10.84 -6.63 23.47
N SER A 399 -9.97 -6.71 24.48
CA SER A 399 -9.18 -5.58 25.00
C SER A 399 -7.73 -5.63 24.53
N GLY A 400 -7.02 -4.50 24.62
CA GLY A 400 -5.60 -4.42 24.25
C GLY A 400 -5.37 -4.05 22.79
N GLY A 401 -4.50 -4.81 22.09
CA GLY A 401 -4.03 -4.48 20.75
C GLY A 401 -5.01 -4.90 19.64
N ILE A 402 -5.26 -4.00 18.69
CA ILE A 402 -6.07 -4.29 17.49
C ILE A 402 -5.24 -5.20 16.57
N MET A 403 -5.79 -6.37 16.19
CA MET A 403 -5.12 -7.31 15.29
C MET A 403 -5.31 -6.91 13.81
N SER A 404 -6.56 -6.71 13.38
CA SER A 404 -6.94 -6.10 12.08
C SER A 404 -6.75 -4.57 12.11
N HIS A 405 -5.49 -4.18 12.34
CA HIS A 405 -5.01 -2.81 12.44
C HIS A 405 -5.29 -2.01 11.15
N ASP A 406 -5.03 -2.64 10.02
CA ASP A 406 -5.27 -2.24 8.63
C ASP A 406 -6.69 -1.73 8.35
N PHE A 407 -7.72 -2.50 8.69
CA PHE A 407 -9.12 -2.08 8.53
C PHE A 407 -9.43 -0.81 9.35
N VAL A 408 -8.86 -0.70 10.54
CA VAL A 408 -9.05 0.48 11.40
C VAL A 408 -8.23 1.67 10.87
N GLU A 409 -7.02 1.46 10.37
CA GLU A 409 -6.17 2.49 9.76
C GLU A 409 -6.82 3.07 8.49
N ALA A 410 -7.44 2.24 7.63
CA ALA A 410 -8.26 2.72 6.52
C ALA A 410 -9.45 3.56 6.98
N ALA A 411 -10.20 3.10 7.98
CA ALA A 411 -11.33 3.85 8.53
C ALA A 411 -10.90 5.18 9.19
N LEU A 412 -9.72 5.22 9.83
CA LEU A 412 -9.12 6.43 10.38
C LEU A 412 -8.66 7.40 9.28
N MET A 413 -8.10 6.90 8.19
CA MET A 413 -7.71 7.67 7.00
C MET A 413 -8.95 8.28 6.32
N ARG A 414 -10.02 7.49 6.12
CA ARG A 414 -11.33 7.97 5.62
C ARG A 414 -11.92 9.06 6.50
N ARG A 415 -11.88 8.88 7.83
CA ARG A 415 -12.35 9.88 8.81
C ARG A 415 -11.49 11.15 8.84
N ALA A 416 -10.27 11.12 8.31
CA ALA A 416 -9.42 12.28 8.12
C ALA A 416 -9.66 13.02 6.79
N GLY A 417 -10.65 12.60 5.99
CA GLY A 417 -10.98 13.19 4.70
C GLY A 417 -10.22 12.59 3.51
N TYR A 418 -9.20 11.75 3.74
CA TYR A 418 -8.42 11.12 2.68
C TYR A 418 -9.13 9.87 2.12
N HIS A 419 -8.93 9.60 0.83
CA HIS A 419 -9.53 8.46 0.13
C HIS A 419 -8.67 7.19 0.27
N VAL A 420 -9.34 6.04 0.30
CA VAL A 420 -8.71 4.70 0.31
C VAL A 420 -9.20 3.97 -0.92
N TRP A 421 -8.27 3.62 -1.82
CA TRP A 421 -8.59 3.03 -3.12
C TRP A 421 -8.01 1.64 -3.26
N LEU A 422 -8.77 0.74 -3.90
CA LEU A 422 -8.26 -0.48 -4.51
C LEU A 422 -8.02 -0.19 -6.00
N CYS A 423 -6.87 -0.63 -6.52
CA CYS A 423 -6.46 -0.42 -7.92
C CYS A 423 -6.06 -1.77 -8.53
N ALA A 424 -6.96 -2.35 -9.32
CA ALA A 424 -6.90 -3.74 -9.81
C ALA A 424 -5.97 -3.96 -11.03
N ASP A 425 -5.23 -2.93 -11.45
CA ASP A 425 -4.24 -2.95 -12.52
C ASP A 425 -2.82 -2.59 -12.04
N LEU A 426 -2.59 -2.65 -10.72
CA LEU A 426 -1.29 -2.63 -10.03
C LEU A 426 -0.92 -4.02 -9.49
#